data_AF-B1WSE3-F1
#
_entry.id   AF-B1WSE3-F1
#
_cell.length_a   1.000
_cell.length_b   1.000
_cell.length_c   1.000
_cell.angle_alpha   90.00
_cell.angle_beta   90.00
_cell.angle_gamma   90.00
#
_symmetry.space_group_name_H-M   'P 1'
#
loop_
_entity.id
_entity.type
_entity.pdbx_description
1 polymer ?
#
loop_
_entity_poly.entity_id
_entity_poly.type
_entity_poly.pdbx_seq_one_letter_code
_entity_poly.pdbx_strand_id
1 'polypeptide(L)'
;MNKKQRKIYDALFAEPIRRNILWNDVVSLIKGIGGKVVQGDGSRVRFDLNEISLNIHSPHPQKELKRYQVKAIREFLIKAGIK
;
A
#
# COMPACT_ATOMS: atom_id res chain seq x y z
N MET A 1 -12.82 -7.38 2.11
CA MET A 1 -11.89 -6.67 3.02
C MET A 1 -12.24 -6.98 4.47
N ASN A 2 -11.28 -7.46 5.28
CA ASN A 2 -11.49 -7.73 6.71
C ASN A 2 -11.37 -6.46 7.58
N LYS A 3 -11.72 -6.56 8.89
CA LYS A 3 -11.70 -5.43 9.83
C LYS A 3 -10.33 -4.75 9.94
N LYS A 4 -9.24 -5.52 9.90
CA LYS A 4 -7.87 -4.97 9.97
C LYS A 4 -7.53 -4.21 8.70
N GLN A 5 -7.77 -4.80 7.54
CA GLN A 5 -7.53 -4.17 6.23
C GLN A 5 -8.34 -2.88 6.07
N ARG A 6 -9.60 -2.83 6.55
CA ARG A 6 -10.40 -1.60 6.52
C ARG A 6 -9.78 -0.47 7.32
N LYS A 7 -9.26 -0.74 8.52
CA LYS A 7 -8.53 0.28 9.31
C LYS A 7 -7.29 0.82 8.57
N ILE A 8 -6.61 -0.04 7.81
CA ILE A 8 -5.43 0.35 7.03
C ILE A 8 -5.83 1.19 5.83
N TYR A 9 -6.90 0.80 5.14
CA TYR A 9 -7.52 1.61 4.11
C TYR A 9 -7.84 3.01 4.64
N ASP A 10 -8.59 3.12 5.74
CA ASP A 10 -8.94 4.40 6.35
C ASP A 10 -7.70 5.21 6.75
N ALA A 11 -6.66 4.54 7.27
CA ALA A 11 -5.38 5.17 7.62
C ALA A 11 -4.63 5.73 6.41
N LEU A 12 -4.67 5.06 5.25
CA LEU A 12 -4.04 5.51 4.01
C LEU A 12 -4.69 6.80 3.49
N PHE A 13 -6.00 6.98 3.70
CA PHE A 13 -6.77 8.15 3.27
C PHE A 13 -6.87 9.27 4.32
N ALA A 14 -6.47 9.00 5.57
CA ALA A 14 -6.52 10.00 6.64
C ALA A 14 -5.67 11.25 6.36
N GLU A 15 -6.16 12.40 6.85
CA GLU A 15 -5.44 13.67 6.87
C GLU A 15 -5.39 14.22 8.30
N PRO A 16 -4.19 14.51 8.85
CA PRO A 16 -2.86 14.39 8.24
C PRO A 16 -2.39 12.94 8.05
N ILE A 17 -1.39 12.74 7.19
CA ILE A 17 -0.80 11.41 6.91
C ILE A 17 -0.29 10.76 8.20
N ARG A 18 -0.82 9.57 8.50
CA ARG A 18 -0.37 8.74 9.63
C ARG A 18 1.03 8.17 9.37
N ARG A 19 1.84 8.08 10.44
CA ARG A 19 3.25 7.61 10.37
C ARG A 19 3.43 6.13 10.76
N ASN A 20 2.40 5.49 11.31
CA ASN A 20 2.45 4.14 11.87
C ASN A 20 1.82 3.07 10.96
N ILE A 21 1.76 3.31 9.64
CA ILE A 21 1.21 2.35 8.68
C ILE A 21 2.30 1.33 8.35
N LEU A 22 2.07 0.07 8.71
CA LEU A 22 3.03 -1.01 8.46
C LEU A 22 2.97 -1.49 7.01
N TRP A 23 4.13 -1.76 6.43
CA TRP A 23 4.27 -2.30 5.07
C TRP A 23 3.44 -3.58 4.86
N ASN A 24 3.56 -4.55 5.76
CA ASN A 24 2.87 -5.84 5.65
C ASN A 24 1.35 -5.71 5.72
N ASP A 25 0.86 -4.69 6.41
CA ASP A 25 -0.57 -4.40 6.50
C ASP A 25 -1.10 -3.84 5.18
N VAL A 26 -0.32 -3.02 4.47
CA VAL A 26 -0.64 -2.60 3.10
C VAL A 26 -0.56 -3.76 2.13
N VAL A 27 0.47 -4.60 2.19
CA VAL A 27 0.56 -5.81 1.36
C VAL A 27 -0.66 -6.72 1.56
N SER A 28 -1.09 -6.90 2.82
CA SER A 28 -2.31 -7.64 3.14
C SER A 28 -3.56 -6.98 2.58
N LEU A 29 -3.68 -5.65 2.67
CA LEU A 29 -4.78 -4.89 2.06
C LEU A 29 -4.82 -5.10 0.54
N ILE A 30 -3.71 -4.89 -0.17
CA ILE A 30 -3.62 -5.04 -1.63
C ILE A 30 -4.09 -6.44 -2.06
N LYS A 31 -3.57 -7.50 -1.42
CA LYS A 31 -4.02 -8.88 -1.69
C LYS A 31 -5.51 -9.08 -1.38
N GLY A 32 -5.99 -8.49 -0.29
CA GLY A 32 -7.38 -8.61 0.17
C GLY A 32 -8.41 -7.86 -0.69
N ILE A 33 -7.97 -6.95 -1.55
CA ILE A 33 -8.83 -6.24 -2.52
C ILE A 33 -8.63 -6.77 -3.95
N GLY A 34 -8.00 -7.94 -4.12
CA GLY A 34 -7.80 -8.59 -5.42
C GLY A 34 -6.53 -8.17 -6.16
N GLY A 35 -5.68 -7.35 -5.56
CA GLY A 35 -4.40 -6.92 -6.13
C GLY A 35 -3.32 -7.99 -6.02
N LYS A 36 -2.33 -7.91 -6.92
CA LYS A 36 -1.13 -8.74 -6.91
C LYS A 36 0.04 -7.97 -6.34
N VAL A 37 0.93 -8.69 -5.66
CA VAL A 37 2.18 -8.16 -5.10
C VAL A 37 3.31 -9.01 -5.62
N VAL A 38 4.18 -8.42 -6.44
CA VAL A 38 5.30 -9.10 -7.10
C VAL A 38 6.60 -8.57 -6.51
N GLN A 39 7.42 -9.47 -5.97
CA GLN A 39 8.76 -9.13 -5.47
C GLN A 39 9.73 -9.04 -6.65
N GLY A 40 10.52 -7.96 -6.72
CA GLY A 40 11.66 -7.83 -7.61
C GLY A 40 12.97 -7.91 -6.84
N ASP A 41 14.07 -7.54 -7.50
CA ASP A 41 15.40 -7.57 -6.88
C ASP A 41 15.51 -6.65 -5.66
N GLY A 42 16.13 -7.17 -4.59
CA GLY A 42 16.29 -6.46 -3.33
C GLY A 42 14.96 -6.08 -2.69
N SER A 43 14.79 -4.81 -2.31
CA SER A 43 13.55 -4.29 -1.71
C SER A 43 12.50 -3.85 -2.73
N ARG A 44 12.74 -4.02 -4.04
CA ARG A 44 11.79 -3.60 -5.08
C ARG A 44 10.55 -4.48 -5.06
N VAL A 45 9.38 -3.84 -5.10
CA VAL A 45 8.09 -4.51 -5.13
C VAL A 45 7.19 -3.80 -6.14
N ARG A 46 6.41 -4.57 -6.89
CA ARG A 46 5.35 -4.08 -7.77
C ARG A 46 3.99 -4.48 -7.20
N PHE A 47 3.09 -3.51 -7.10
CA PHE A 47 1.67 -3.74 -6.87
C PHE A 47 0.92 -3.62 -8.18
N ASP A 48 0.00 -4.55 -8.45
CA ASP A 48 -0.88 -4.52 -9.60
C ASP A 48 -2.34 -4.62 -9.14
N LEU A 49 -3.20 -3.71 -9.60
CA LEU A 49 -4.62 -3.68 -9.27
C LEU A 49 -5.39 -2.96 -10.38
N ASN A 50 -6.44 -3.58 -10.92
CA ASN A 50 -7.30 -3.00 -11.96
C ASN A 50 -6.53 -2.32 -13.09
N GLU A 51 -5.58 -3.06 -13.70
CA GLU A 51 -4.71 -2.59 -14.80
C GLU A 51 -3.73 -1.45 -14.44
N ILE A 52 -3.76 -0.96 -13.20
CA ILE A 52 -2.81 0.00 -12.68
C ILE A 52 -1.67 -0.74 -11.97
N SER A 53 -0.45 -0.23 -12.14
CA SER A 53 0.74 -0.73 -11.48
C SER A 53 1.45 0.36 -10.70
N LEU A 54 1.98 0.00 -9.53
CA LEU A 54 2.87 0.84 -8.73
C LEU A 54 4.16 0.09 -8.43
N ASN A 55 5.29 0.62 -8.90
CA ASN A 55 6.61 0.18 -8.45
C ASN A 55 7.00 0.98 -7.21
N ILE A 56 7.41 0.26 -6.16
CA ILE A 56 7.76 0.84 -4.87
C ILE A 56 8.86 0.00 -4.21
N HIS A 57 9.57 0.56 -3.24
CA HIS A 57 10.51 -0.21 -2.43
C HIS A 57 9.86 -0.51 -1.08
N SER A 58 9.99 -1.74 -0.58
CA SER A 58 9.66 -2.06 0.80
C SER A 58 10.58 -1.25 1.74
N PRO A 59 10.06 -0.74 2.87
CA PRO A 59 10.88 -0.02 3.82
C PRO A 59 11.88 -0.99 4.47
N HIS A 60 13.14 -0.57 4.55
CA HIS A 60 14.23 -1.28 5.24
C HIS A 60 15.22 -0.24 5.78
N PRO A 61 15.73 -0.36 7.04
CA PRO A 61 15.46 -1.40 8.05
C PRO A 61 14.09 -1.31 8.75
N GLN A 62 13.38 -0.19 8.57
CA GLN A 62 12.11 0.07 9.23
C GLN A 62 10.95 -0.71 8.61
N LYS A 63 9.90 -1.00 9.38
CA LYS A 63 8.69 -1.71 8.90
C LYS A 63 7.57 -0.76 8.46
N GLU A 64 7.67 0.50 8.89
CA GLU A 64 6.67 1.54 8.65
C GLU A 64 6.89 2.23 7.31
N LEU A 65 5.79 2.62 6.67
CA LEU A 65 5.81 3.39 5.46
C LEU A 65 6.25 4.84 5.72
N LYS A 66 7.15 5.34 4.88
CA LYS A 66 7.45 6.76 4.79
C LYS A 66 6.26 7.52 4.20
N ARG A 67 6.14 8.81 4.51
CA ARG A 67 5.03 9.67 4.04
C ARG A 67 4.84 9.63 2.53
N TYR A 68 5.93 9.66 1.76
CA TYR A 68 5.84 9.63 0.30
C TYR A 68 5.31 8.28 -0.22
N GLN A 69 5.60 7.17 0.48
CA GLN A 69 5.07 5.86 0.13
C GLN A 69 3.58 5.80 0.41
N VAL A 70 3.13 6.36 1.54
CA VAL A 70 1.68 6.46 1.85
C VAL A 70 0.95 7.26 0.77
N LYS A 71 1.51 8.40 0.32
CA LYS A 71 0.93 9.19 -0.79
C LYS A 71 0.88 8.38 -2.09
N ALA A 72 1.98 7.74 -2.47
CA ALA A 72 2.03 6.93 -3.69
C ALA A 72 1.03 5.78 -3.67
N ILE A 73 0.87 5.10 -2.52
CA ILE A 73 -0.12 4.02 -2.35
C ILE A 73 -1.54 4.57 -2.42
N ARG A 74 -1.83 5.71 -1.78
CA ARG A 74 -3.14 6.39 -1.87
C ARG A 74 -3.49 6.72 -3.32
N GLU A 75 -2.57 7.37 -4.04
CA GLU A 75 -2.77 7.72 -5.46
C GLU A 75 -2.95 6.48 -6.34
N PHE A 76 -2.19 5.42 -6.09
CA PHE A 76 -2.34 4.14 -6.78
C PHE A 76 -3.75 3.55 -6.57
N LEU A 77 -4.26 3.53 -5.34
CA LEU A 77 -5.61 3.04 -5.04
C LEU A 77 -6.68 3.86 -5.76
N ILE A 78 -6.56 5.20 -5.74
CA ILE A 78 -7.49 6.09 -6.45
C ILE A 78 -7.48 5.82 -7.95
N LYS A 79 -6.29 5.69 -8.57
CA LYS A 79 -6.15 5.39 -10.00
C LYS A 79 -6.72 4.02 -10.36
N ALA A 80 -6.58 3.04 -9.47
CA ALA A 80 -7.16 1.71 -9.61
C ALA A 80 -8.68 1.69 -9.35
N GLY A 81 -9.32 2.84 -9.11
CA GLY A 81 -10.77 2.92 -8.88
C GLY A 81 -11.21 2.52 -7.48
N ILE A 82 -10.28 2.36 -6.53
CA ILE A 82 -10.59 2.12 -5.12
C ILE A 82 -10.71 3.48 -4.41
N LYS A 83 -11.93 3.84 -4.00
CA LYS A 83 -12.29 5.08 -3.29
C LYS A 83 -13.12 4.80 -2.05
#